data_AF-A0A2V7I431-F1
#
_entry.id   AF-A0A2V7I431-F1
#
_cell.length_a   1.000
_cell.length_b   1.000
_cell.length_c   1.000
_cell.angle_alpha   90.00
_cell.angle_beta   90.00
_cell.angle_gamma   90.00
#
_symmetry.space_group_name_H-M   'P 1'
#
loop_
_entity.id
_entity.type
_entity.pdbx_description
1 polymer ?
#
loop_
_entity_poly.entity_id
_entity_poly.type
_entity_poly.pdbx_seq_one_letter_code
_entity_poly.pdbx_strand_id
1 'polypeptide(L)'
;MQAGVVEALRPLRPTAQRQVVLLTDGLVGFESEIVATVARDLPAGSRLHAVAVGSAPNRALTGPAARAGRGVEVVTGLGEDAGAAIARLLAQMRDPLLTEVEVSGSAVMGVAPARLPDVYAGAPLRAAVKLRAEGGELSVRGKTPDGAWEESIDVAAVATGHASAAVVNLYGREAVEDLEMRRAGGMQTDADRAIERIGLDFQIATRLTSWVAVSEEPAVDPTQPARRERIPHALPAGISAEGLGLRSATFGHPRAGVRMTMRYSGASLALGRSGTTWAALEEARSRILPHPPRVPRGPRSLAGRLVLRQGREITIEIDANQPFEWDPVAVEVTWPDSTKLEAEIAWERSTRQQVIRVRLSLKADGPLLAPSQLSVTTGKGEVLTVSLRDAGRG
;
A
#
# COMPACT_ATOMS: atom_id res chain seq x y z
N MET A 1 0.53 -29.34 5.77
CA MET A 1 1.33 -28.18 5.30
C MET A 1 2.42 -27.79 6.28
N GLN A 2 2.11 -27.48 7.54
CA GLN A 2 3.10 -27.06 8.56
C GLN A 2 4.32 -28.00 8.66
N ALA A 3 4.11 -29.32 8.75
CA ALA A 3 5.22 -30.28 8.78
C ALA A 3 6.13 -30.20 7.55
N GLY A 4 5.58 -29.92 6.36
CA GLY A 4 6.35 -29.72 5.14
C GLY A 4 7.18 -28.44 5.18
N VAL A 5 6.65 -27.35 5.76
CA VAL A 5 7.41 -26.11 5.99
C VAL A 5 8.55 -26.36 6.97
N VAL A 6 8.30 -27.05 8.08
CA VAL A 6 9.32 -27.39 9.08
C VAL A 6 10.45 -28.22 8.45
N GLU A 7 10.10 -29.26 7.67
CA GLU A 7 11.09 -30.09 6.98
C GLU A 7 11.88 -29.27 5.94
N ALA A 8 11.19 -28.42 5.19
CA ALA A 8 11.79 -27.55 4.20
C ALA A 8 12.72 -26.49 4.81
N LEU A 9 12.53 -26.10 6.07
CA LEU A 9 13.38 -25.12 6.74
C LEU A 9 14.65 -25.72 7.36
N ARG A 10 14.74 -27.05 7.49
CA ARG A 10 15.88 -27.70 8.17
C ARG A 10 17.23 -27.20 7.62
N PRO A 11 18.22 -26.90 8.47
CA PRO A 11 19.55 -26.53 7.97
C PRO A 11 20.14 -27.65 7.10
N LEU A 12 20.83 -27.29 6.01
CA LEU A 12 21.58 -28.25 5.18
C LEU A 12 22.97 -28.50 5.79
N ARG A 13 23.83 -27.49 5.72
CA ARG A 13 25.15 -27.42 6.35
C ARG A 13 25.36 -26.01 6.90
N PRO A 14 26.24 -25.80 7.91
CA PRO A 14 26.34 -24.50 8.60
C PRO A 14 26.60 -23.29 7.69
N THR A 15 27.29 -23.49 6.57
CA THR A 15 27.64 -22.43 5.61
C THR A 15 26.67 -22.31 4.43
N ALA A 16 25.67 -23.18 4.32
CA ALA A 16 24.72 -23.12 3.21
C ALA A 16 23.58 -22.16 3.51
N GLN A 17 23.28 -21.30 2.54
CA GLN A 17 22.05 -20.53 2.53
C GLN A 17 20.95 -21.37 1.85
N ARG A 18 19.93 -21.78 2.62
CA ARG A 18 18.78 -22.54 2.14
C ARG A 18 17.68 -21.59 1.69
N GLN A 19 17.31 -21.68 0.42
CA GLN A 19 16.19 -20.93 -0.17
C GLN A 19 14.97 -21.84 -0.23
N VAL A 20 13.87 -21.45 0.40
CA VAL A 20 12.60 -22.20 0.42
C VAL A 20 11.53 -21.38 -0.27
N VAL A 21 10.83 -21.97 -1.24
CA VAL A 21 9.72 -21.32 -1.95
C VAL A 21 8.43 -22.05 -1.63
N LEU A 22 7.53 -21.36 -0.93
CA LEU A 22 6.17 -21.82 -0.70
C LEU A 22 5.29 -21.43 -1.90
N LEU A 23 4.80 -22.40 -2.66
CA LEU A 23 3.91 -22.18 -3.80
C LEU A 23 2.46 -22.58 -3.45
N THR A 24 1.49 -21.71 -3.74
CA THR A 24 0.06 -22.00 -3.57
C THR A 24 -0.78 -21.35 -4.66
N ASP A 25 -1.83 -22.04 -5.09
CA ASP A 25 -2.87 -21.54 -5.99
C ASP A 25 -4.25 -21.39 -5.32
N GLY A 26 -4.32 -21.62 -4.01
CA GLY A 26 -5.57 -21.67 -3.26
C GLY A 26 -5.49 -21.20 -1.83
N LEU A 27 -6.65 -21.23 -1.17
CA LEU A 27 -6.81 -20.95 0.25
C LEU A 27 -6.43 -22.18 1.07
N VAL A 28 -5.49 -22.00 2.01
CA VAL A 28 -4.98 -23.08 2.87
C VAL A 28 -5.06 -22.64 4.31
N GLY A 29 -5.76 -23.40 5.15
CA GLY A 29 -5.88 -23.09 6.57
C GLY A 29 -4.59 -23.30 7.37
N PHE A 30 -4.66 -22.97 8.66
CA PHE A 30 -3.54 -23.02 9.62
C PHE A 30 -2.45 -21.97 9.32
N GLU A 31 -2.86 -20.83 8.78
CA GLU A 31 -1.97 -19.73 8.43
C GLU A 31 -1.19 -19.24 9.65
N SER A 32 -1.88 -19.12 10.79
CA SER A 32 -1.29 -18.63 12.02
C SER A 32 -0.17 -19.54 12.53
N GLU A 33 -0.38 -20.85 12.53
CA GLU A 33 0.61 -21.83 12.95
C GLU A 33 1.83 -21.81 12.02
N ILE A 34 1.62 -21.70 10.71
CA ILE A 34 2.72 -21.65 9.74
C ILE A 34 3.55 -20.38 9.93
N VAL A 35 2.90 -19.21 9.98
CA VAL A 35 3.59 -17.92 10.17
C VAL A 35 4.33 -17.91 11.52
N ALA A 36 3.72 -18.42 12.58
CA ALA A 36 4.34 -18.53 13.90
C ALA A 36 5.57 -19.46 13.89
N THR A 37 5.49 -20.60 13.20
CA THR A 37 6.63 -21.52 13.03
C THR A 37 7.76 -20.84 12.28
N VAL A 38 7.49 -20.20 11.14
CA VAL A 38 8.55 -19.49 10.39
C VAL A 38 9.16 -18.38 11.24
N ALA A 39 8.35 -17.55 11.89
CA ALA A 39 8.86 -16.40 12.66
C ALA A 39 9.71 -16.82 13.87
N ARG A 40 9.41 -17.95 14.51
CA ARG A 40 10.15 -18.44 15.69
C ARG A 40 11.33 -19.32 15.33
N ASP A 41 11.17 -20.19 14.34
CA ASP A 41 12.07 -21.32 14.10
C ASP A 41 12.91 -21.17 12.84
N LEU A 42 12.85 -20.03 12.12
CA LEU A 42 13.66 -19.78 10.93
C LEU A 42 15.17 -19.88 11.26
N PRO A 43 15.90 -20.85 10.70
CA PRO A 43 17.34 -20.92 10.90
C PRO A 43 18.05 -19.72 10.26
N ALA A 44 19.17 -19.28 10.85
CA ALA A 44 19.93 -18.12 10.37
C ALA A 44 20.30 -18.21 8.87
N GLY A 45 20.64 -19.43 8.41
CA GLY A 45 20.97 -19.74 7.02
C GLY A 45 19.76 -20.03 6.12
N SER A 46 18.52 -19.85 6.55
CA SER A 46 17.33 -20.17 5.74
C SER A 46 16.51 -18.93 5.39
N ARG A 47 15.96 -18.88 4.17
CA ARG A 47 14.98 -17.88 3.74
C ARG A 47 13.73 -18.57 3.24
N LEU A 48 12.57 -17.98 3.50
CA LEU A 48 11.30 -18.45 2.98
C LEU A 48 10.64 -17.36 2.14
N HIS A 49 10.39 -17.71 0.88
CA HIS A 49 9.70 -16.91 -0.11
C HIS A 49 8.32 -17.53 -0.35
N ALA A 50 7.38 -16.75 -0.85
CA ALA A 50 6.05 -17.23 -1.16
C ALA A 50 5.67 -16.84 -2.59
N VAL A 51 5.09 -17.77 -3.33
CA VAL A 51 4.53 -17.57 -4.67
C VAL A 51 3.06 -17.95 -4.61
N ALA A 52 2.21 -17.01 -5.00
CA ALA A 52 0.77 -17.12 -4.97
C ALA A 52 0.22 -16.96 -6.39
N VAL A 53 -0.51 -17.94 -6.90
CA VAL A 53 -1.06 -17.92 -8.27
C VAL A 53 -2.58 -17.95 -8.22
N GLY A 54 -3.25 -17.11 -8.99
CA GLY A 54 -4.70 -17.16 -9.16
C GLY A 54 -5.41 -15.83 -8.93
N SER A 55 -6.75 -15.88 -8.97
CA SER A 55 -7.63 -14.71 -8.84
C SER A 55 -7.75 -14.18 -7.40
N ALA A 56 -7.56 -15.05 -6.41
CA ALA A 56 -7.59 -14.71 -4.99
C ALA A 56 -6.78 -15.73 -4.17
N PRO A 57 -5.44 -15.70 -4.29
CA PRO A 57 -4.58 -16.58 -3.52
C PRO A 57 -4.56 -16.20 -2.03
N ASN A 58 -4.08 -17.12 -1.16
CA ASN A 58 -4.06 -16.92 0.28
C ASN A 58 -3.01 -15.90 0.77
N ARG A 59 -3.29 -14.61 0.57
CA ARG A 59 -2.38 -13.52 1.00
C ARG A 59 -2.29 -13.35 2.52
N ALA A 60 -3.24 -13.89 3.28
CA ALA A 60 -3.14 -13.97 4.73
C ALA A 60 -2.02 -14.94 5.18
N LEU A 61 -1.63 -15.88 4.32
CA LEU A 61 -0.49 -16.76 4.51
C LEU A 61 0.77 -16.24 3.82
N THR A 62 0.71 -15.98 2.51
CA THR A 62 1.92 -15.79 1.68
C THR A 62 2.71 -14.55 2.06
N GLY A 63 2.06 -13.41 2.25
CA GLY A 63 2.71 -12.16 2.68
C GLY A 63 3.40 -12.30 4.05
N PRO A 64 2.65 -12.65 5.12
CA PRO A 64 3.23 -12.85 6.44
C PRO A 64 4.32 -13.93 6.50
N ALA A 65 4.16 -15.06 5.78
CA ALA A 65 5.16 -16.12 5.76
C ALA A 65 6.45 -15.66 5.08
N ALA A 66 6.37 -14.98 3.93
CA ALA A 66 7.54 -14.42 3.26
C ALA A 66 8.24 -13.37 4.13
N ARG A 67 7.47 -12.50 4.77
CA ARG A 67 8.01 -11.47 5.68
C ARG A 67 8.69 -12.07 6.91
N ALA A 68 8.08 -13.07 7.55
CA ALA A 68 8.68 -13.83 8.65
C ALA A 68 9.96 -14.56 8.20
N GLY A 69 9.93 -15.08 6.96
CA GLY A 69 11.01 -15.81 6.31
C GLY A 69 12.16 -14.97 5.77
N ARG A 70 12.13 -13.63 5.92
CA ARG A 70 13.10 -12.70 5.31
C ARG A 70 13.19 -12.83 3.79
N GLY A 71 12.11 -13.29 3.16
CA GLY A 71 12.00 -13.52 1.72
C GLY A 71 11.03 -12.55 1.05
N VAL A 72 10.54 -12.95 -0.11
CA VAL A 72 9.71 -12.11 -0.99
C VAL A 72 8.40 -12.83 -1.30
N GLU A 73 7.29 -12.08 -1.31
CA GLU A 73 6.00 -12.53 -1.85
C GLU A 73 5.94 -12.18 -3.34
N VAL A 74 5.63 -13.16 -4.17
CA VAL A 74 5.29 -12.98 -5.59
C VAL A 74 3.85 -13.42 -5.78
N VAL A 75 3.02 -12.54 -6.33
CA VAL A 75 1.62 -12.84 -6.68
C VAL A 75 1.46 -12.77 -8.19
N THR A 76 0.76 -13.73 -8.78
CA THR A 76 0.51 -13.81 -10.21
C THR A 76 -0.95 -14.13 -10.48
N GLY A 77 -1.62 -13.29 -11.28
CA GLY A 77 -3.03 -13.44 -11.66
C GLY A 77 -3.28 -14.52 -12.72
N LEU A 78 -4.56 -14.86 -12.92
CA LEU A 78 -5.00 -15.76 -14.00
C LEU A 78 -4.81 -15.05 -15.36
N GLY A 79 -3.77 -15.42 -16.09
CA GLY A 79 -3.40 -14.82 -17.39
C GLY A 79 -2.08 -14.06 -17.38
N GLU A 80 -1.46 -13.89 -16.22
CA GLU A 80 -0.09 -13.39 -16.11
C GLU A 80 0.93 -14.55 -16.24
N ASP A 81 2.14 -14.23 -16.70
CA ASP A 81 3.21 -15.21 -16.87
C ASP A 81 3.89 -15.54 -15.53
N ALA A 82 3.38 -16.59 -14.87
CA ALA A 82 3.96 -17.13 -13.64
C ALA A 82 5.39 -17.64 -13.85
N GLY A 83 5.70 -18.19 -15.03
CA GLY A 83 7.04 -18.69 -15.36
C GLY A 83 8.07 -17.57 -15.33
N ALA A 84 7.78 -16.44 -15.96
CA ALA A 84 8.64 -15.26 -15.92
C ALA A 84 8.79 -14.68 -14.51
N ALA A 85 7.71 -14.66 -13.72
CA ALA A 85 7.76 -14.19 -12.33
C ALA A 85 8.64 -15.08 -11.44
N ILE A 86 8.50 -16.40 -11.56
CA ILE A 86 9.33 -17.38 -10.83
C ILE A 86 10.78 -17.32 -11.30
N ALA A 87 11.04 -17.19 -12.61
CA ALA A 87 12.39 -17.05 -13.14
C ALA A 87 13.11 -15.82 -12.57
N ARG A 88 12.41 -14.68 -12.45
CA ARG A 88 12.94 -13.48 -11.79
C ARG A 88 13.24 -13.72 -10.31
N LEU A 89 12.32 -14.36 -9.57
CA LEU A 89 12.54 -14.70 -8.17
C LEU A 89 13.76 -15.59 -8.01
N LEU A 90 13.88 -16.65 -8.82
CA LEU A 90 15.04 -17.56 -8.80
C LEU A 90 16.34 -16.81 -9.10
N ALA A 91 16.37 -15.93 -10.09
CA ALA A 91 17.54 -15.13 -10.41
C ALA A 91 17.98 -14.24 -9.22
N GLN A 92 17.02 -13.65 -8.51
CA GLN A 92 17.28 -12.79 -7.35
C GLN A 92 17.77 -13.54 -6.11
N MET A 93 17.65 -14.87 -6.04
CA MET A 93 18.03 -15.67 -4.87
C MET A 93 19.38 -16.39 -5.02
N ARG A 94 20.04 -16.31 -6.18
CA ARG A 94 21.22 -17.15 -6.50
C ARG A 94 22.48 -16.71 -5.79
N ASP A 95 22.74 -15.41 -5.74
CA ASP A 95 24.06 -14.88 -5.41
C ASP A 95 23.96 -13.91 -4.22
N PRO A 96 23.87 -14.43 -2.98
CA PRO A 96 23.87 -13.58 -1.78
C PRO A 96 25.22 -12.89 -1.62
N LEU A 97 25.20 -11.55 -1.53
CA LEU A 97 26.39 -10.72 -1.33
C LEU A 97 26.60 -10.34 0.13
N LEU A 98 25.50 -10.06 0.84
CA LEU A 98 25.52 -9.69 2.26
C LEU A 98 24.32 -10.33 2.96
N THR A 99 24.60 -11.19 3.93
CA THR A 99 23.57 -11.90 4.71
C THR A 99 23.55 -11.45 6.16
N GLU A 100 22.47 -11.80 6.88
CA GLU A 100 22.30 -11.42 8.29
C GLU A 100 22.42 -9.91 8.51
N VAL A 101 21.77 -9.15 7.62
CA VAL A 101 21.83 -7.69 7.65
C VAL A 101 21.15 -7.14 8.90
N GLU A 102 21.85 -6.26 9.59
CA GLU A 102 21.35 -5.51 10.74
C GLU A 102 21.61 -4.02 10.54
N VAL A 103 20.68 -3.18 11.03
CA VAL A 103 20.82 -1.73 11.05
C VAL A 103 20.68 -1.25 12.49
N SER A 104 21.65 -0.50 12.97
CA SER A 104 21.72 0.00 14.35
C SER A 104 22.44 1.35 14.40
N GLY A 105 22.60 1.94 15.59
CA GLY A 105 23.35 3.19 15.78
C GLY A 105 22.59 4.24 16.58
N SER A 106 23.27 5.31 16.97
CA SER A 106 22.72 6.36 17.85
C SER A 106 21.60 7.17 17.18
N ALA A 107 21.64 7.31 15.85
CA ALA A 107 20.60 7.97 15.07
C ALA A 107 19.33 7.11 14.87
N VAL A 108 19.42 5.78 15.04
CA VAL A 108 18.34 4.86 14.65
C VAL A 108 17.29 4.74 15.75
N MET A 109 16.02 5.01 15.42
CA MET A 109 14.86 4.83 16.31
C MET A 109 14.02 3.60 15.96
N GLY A 110 14.10 3.11 14.72
CA GLY A 110 13.36 1.94 14.26
C GLY A 110 13.69 1.59 12.81
N VAL A 111 13.51 0.33 12.46
CA VAL A 111 13.79 -0.22 11.12
C VAL A 111 12.62 -1.09 10.72
N ALA A 112 12.16 -0.96 9.48
CA ALA A 112 11.09 -1.76 8.92
C ALA A 112 11.44 -2.16 7.47
N PRO A 113 11.37 -3.46 7.08
CA PRO A 113 11.01 -4.60 7.92
C PRO A 113 11.99 -4.82 9.08
N ALA A 114 11.47 -5.19 10.25
CA ALA A 114 12.27 -5.49 11.43
C ALA A 114 13.18 -6.71 11.22
N ARG A 115 12.76 -7.63 10.35
CA ARG A 115 13.57 -8.77 9.87
C ARG A 115 14.06 -8.45 8.46
N LEU A 116 15.23 -7.82 8.38
CA LEU A 116 15.81 -7.38 7.11
C LEU A 116 16.11 -8.57 6.18
N PRO A 117 15.81 -8.49 4.87
CA PRO A 117 16.24 -9.50 3.91
C PRO A 117 17.77 -9.51 3.77
N ASP A 118 18.30 -10.37 2.90
CA ASP A 118 19.70 -10.30 2.50
C ASP A 118 19.87 -9.43 1.24
N VAL A 119 21.09 -9.02 0.96
CA VAL A 119 21.46 -8.37 -0.31
C VAL A 119 21.92 -9.45 -1.28
N TYR A 120 21.38 -9.45 -2.50
CA TYR A 120 21.77 -10.37 -3.57
C TYR A 120 22.30 -9.60 -4.78
N ALA A 121 23.11 -10.27 -5.61
CA ALA A 121 23.54 -9.70 -6.88
C ALA A 121 22.32 -9.41 -7.76
N GLY A 122 22.15 -8.15 -8.16
CA GLY A 122 21.00 -7.71 -8.96
C GLY A 122 19.69 -7.52 -8.19
N ALA A 123 19.67 -7.71 -6.87
CA ALA A 123 18.50 -7.45 -6.02
C ALA A 123 18.91 -6.67 -4.76
N PRO A 124 18.67 -5.34 -4.71
CA PRO A 124 19.03 -4.55 -3.55
C PRO A 124 18.10 -4.85 -2.37
N LEU A 125 18.65 -4.79 -1.17
CA LEU A 125 17.85 -4.68 0.03
C LEU A 125 17.20 -3.29 0.09
N ARG A 126 15.92 -3.26 0.48
CA ARG A 126 15.20 -2.01 0.79
C ARG A 126 14.68 -2.09 2.21
N ALA A 127 14.96 -1.04 2.98
CA ALA A 127 14.44 -0.88 4.33
C ALA A 127 14.12 0.60 4.58
N ALA A 128 13.06 0.84 5.33
CA ALA A 128 12.73 2.16 5.85
C ALA A 128 13.30 2.28 7.26
N VAL A 129 14.08 3.34 7.50
CA VAL A 129 14.71 3.60 8.80
C VAL A 129 14.13 4.88 9.38
N LYS A 130 13.60 4.81 10.59
CA LYS A 130 13.19 5.98 11.37
C LYS A 130 14.40 6.50 12.14
N LEU A 131 14.73 7.75 11.91
CA LEU A 131 15.92 8.40 12.46
C LEU A 131 15.55 9.49 13.47
N ARG A 132 16.48 9.79 14.37
CA ARG A 132 16.46 10.94 15.26
C ARG A 132 16.69 12.23 14.47
N ALA A 133 16.03 13.31 14.86
CA ALA A 133 16.17 14.61 14.19
C ALA A 133 17.55 15.24 14.43
N GLU A 134 18.15 14.92 15.57
CA GLU A 134 19.47 15.40 16.00
C GLU A 134 20.62 14.78 15.18
N GLY A 135 20.34 13.78 14.35
CA GLY A 135 21.38 13.03 13.64
C GLY A 135 22.13 12.04 14.53
N GLY A 136 23.31 11.64 14.09
CA GLY A 136 24.19 10.67 14.77
C GLY A 136 24.63 9.54 13.84
N GLU A 137 25.11 8.44 14.42
CA GLU A 137 25.63 7.32 13.64
C GLU A 137 24.53 6.32 13.28
N LEU A 138 24.56 5.83 12.04
CA LEU A 138 23.87 4.63 11.58
C LEU A 138 24.93 3.63 11.11
N SER A 139 24.95 2.43 11.70
CA SER A 139 25.80 1.31 11.29
C SER A 139 24.94 0.22 10.64
N VAL A 140 25.38 -0.23 9.47
CA VAL A 140 24.86 -1.41 8.77
C VAL A 140 25.88 -2.53 8.92
N ARG A 141 25.46 -3.67 9.45
CA ARG A 141 26.30 -4.87 9.59
C ARG A 141 25.74 -6.03 8.81
N GLY A 142 26.60 -6.97 8.46
CA GLY A 142 26.22 -8.25 7.88
C GLY A 142 27.40 -9.19 7.71
N LYS A 143 27.19 -10.28 6.96
CA LYS A 143 28.18 -11.31 6.65
C LYS A 143 28.34 -11.47 5.15
N THR A 144 29.60 -11.38 4.71
CA THR A 144 30.05 -11.69 3.35
C THR A 144 30.72 -13.08 3.34
N PRO A 145 31.04 -13.64 2.17
CA PRO A 145 31.85 -14.87 2.09
C PRO A 145 33.21 -14.76 2.79
N ASP A 146 33.78 -13.55 2.85
CA ASP A 146 35.11 -13.29 3.43
C ASP A 146 35.08 -12.97 4.93
N GLY A 147 33.88 -12.82 5.52
CA GLY A 147 33.71 -12.56 6.95
C GLY A 147 32.68 -11.48 7.28
N ALA A 148 32.80 -10.93 8.49
CA ALA A 148 31.95 -9.84 8.94
C ALA A 148 32.19 -8.56 8.13
N TRP A 149 31.12 -7.85 7.83
CA TRP A 149 31.14 -6.57 7.12
C TRP A 149 30.35 -5.54 7.92
N GLU A 150 30.86 -4.31 7.96
CA GLU A 150 30.24 -3.18 8.64
C GLU A 150 30.52 -1.89 7.87
N GLU A 151 29.50 -1.04 7.75
CA GLU A 151 29.60 0.31 7.21
C GLU A 151 28.85 1.28 8.12
N SER A 152 29.54 2.35 8.51
CA SER A 152 28.96 3.45 9.30
C SER A 152 28.66 4.65 8.41
N ILE A 153 27.49 5.23 8.61
CA ILE A 153 26.98 6.42 7.94
C ILE A 153 26.72 7.49 9.01
N ASP A 154 27.33 8.66 8.85
CA ASP A 154 27.03 9.82 9.69
C ASP A 154 25.76 10.51 9.18
N VAL A 155 24.70 10.46 9.99
CA VAL A 155 23.41 11.07 9.71
C VAL A 155 23.43 12.50 10.22
N ALA A 156 23.40 13.45 9.30
CA ALA A 156 23.31 14.86 9.65
C ALA A 156 21.99 15.18 10.37
N ALA A 157 22.03 16.14 11.30
CA ALA A 157 20.84 16.70 11.91
C ALA A 157 19.93 17.36 10.84
N VAL A 158 18.62 17.13 10.94
CA VAL A 158 17.65 17.67 9.98
C VAL A 158 16.61 18.51 10.71
N ALA A 159 16.40 19.74 10.23
CA ALA A 159 15.32 20.58 10.71
C ALA A 159 13.95 19.93 10.42
N THR A 160 13.07 19.89 11.42
CA THR A 160 11.70 19.37 11.26
C THR A 160 10.97 20.10 10.12
N GLY A 161 10.27 19.35 9.27
CA GLY A 161 9.40 19.91 8.21
C GLY A 161 9.89 19.79 6.76
N HIS A 162 11.10 19.28 6.49
CA HIS A 162 11.63 19.12 5.13
C HIS A 162 11.59 17.69 4.57
N ALA A 163 10.75 16.82 5.13
CA ALA A 163 10.72 15.39 4.79
C ALA A 163 9.75 15.08 3.64
N SER A 164 10.13 14.15 2.77
CA SER A 164 9.21 13.56 1.79
C SER A 164 8.13 12.75 2.50
N ALA A 165 6.87 13.19 2.38
CA ALA A 165 5.72 12.47 2.93
C ALA A 165 5.65 11.00 2.42
N ALA A 166 6.14 10.74 1.20
CA ALA A 166 6.19 9.39 0.65
C ALA A 166 7.14 8.47 1.43
N VAL A 167 8.30 8.97 1.87
CA VAL A 167 9.28 8.20 2.66
C VAL A 167 8.77 7.95 4.08
N VAL A 168 8.11 8.96 4.67
CA VAL A 168 7.45 8.81 5.97
C VAL A 168 6.36 7.73 5.91
N ASN A 169 5.51 7.78 4.88
CA ASN A 169 4.45 6.79 4.68
C ASN A 169 5.01 5.40 4.39
N LEU A 170 6.14 5.28 3.68
CA LEU A 170 6.81 4.00 3.46
C LEU A 170 7.18 3.34 4.79
N TYR A 171 7.80 4.08 5.73
CA TYR A 171 8.10 3.55 7.06
C TYR A 171 6.84 3.10 7.80
N GLY A 172 5.78 3.93 7.77
CA GLY A 172 4.51 3.58 8.41
C GLY A 172 3.91 2.29 7.86
N ARG A 173 3.93 2.11 6.53
CA ARG A 173 3.43 0.89 5.87
C ARG A 173 4.25 -0.33 6.24
N GLU A 174 5.58 -0.26 6.16
CA GLU A 174 6.44 -1.38 6.54
C GLU A 174 6.29 -1.75 8.03
N ALA A 175 6.15 -0.76 8.91
CA ALA A 175 5.90 -1.01 10.33
C ALA A 175 4.53 -1.69 10.57
N VAL A 176 3.50 -1.34 9.80
CA VAL A 176 2.19 -2.03 9.83
C VAL A 176 2.33 -3.46 9.34
N GLU A 177 3.07 -3.72 8.25
CA GLU A 177 3.28 -5.07 7.73
C GLU A 177 4.04 -5.96 8.75
N ASP A 178 4.97 -5.41 9.53
CA ASP A 178 5.60 -6.15 10.64
C ASP A 178 4.60 -6.51 11.75
N LEU A 179 3.61 -5.66 12.01
CA LEU A 179 2.55 -5.92 12.99
C LEU A 179 1.52 -6.92 12.45
N GLU A 180 1.14 -6.82 11.18
CA GLU A 180 0.25 -7.79 10.53
C GLU A 180 0.89 -9.18 10.46
N MET A 181 2.20 -9.29 10.20
CA MET A 181 2.91 -10.57 10.30
C MET A 181 2.90 -11.14 11.72
N ARG A 182 3.17 -10.29 12.74
CA ARG A 182 3.12 -10.71 14.14
C ARG A 182 1.72 -11.14 14.58
N ARG A 183 0.70 -10.41 14.14
CA ARG A 183 -0.71 -10.74 14.36
C ARG A 183 -1.08 -12.05 13.69
N ALA A 184 -0.69 -12.25 12.43
CA ALA A 184 -0.95 -13.47 11.69
C ALA A 184 -0.40 -14.68 12.44
N GLY A 185 0.83 -14.60 12.95
CA GLY A 185 1.45 -15.64 13.79
C GLY A 185 0.94 -15.72 15.24
N GLY A 186 -0.06 -14.93 15.65
CA GLY A 186 -0.53 -14.89 17.04
C GLY A 186 0.52 -14.43 18.07
N MET A 187 1.55 -13.73 17.62
CA MET A 187 2.70 -13.31 18.45
C MET A 187 2.49 -11.96 19.15
N GLN A 188 1.41 -11.25 18.83
CA GLN A 188 1.14 -9.93 19.39
C GLN A 188 -0.36 -9.69 19.59
N THR A 189 -0.77 -9.57 20.85
CA THR A 189 -2.19 -9.43 21.25
C THR A 189 -2.73 -8.01 21.06
N ASP A 190 -1.87 -7.00 21.12
CA ASP A 190 -2.23 -5.58 20.96
C ASP A 190 -1.96 -5.04 19.54
N ALA A 191 -1.68 -5.94 18.58
CA ALA A 191 -1.30 -5.57 17.22
C ALA A 191 -2.33 -4.65 16.56
N ASP A 192 -3.63 -4.91 16.74
CA ASP A 192 -4.70 -4.09 16.17
C ASP A 192 -4.63 -2.63 16.68
N ARG A 193 -4.47 -2.43 18.00
CA ARG A 193 -4.34 -1.08 18.57
C ARG A 193 -3.09 -0.36 18.07
N ALA A 194 -1.99 -1.09 17.88
CA ALA A 194 -0.76 -0.53 17.35
C ALA A 194 -0.88 -0.16 15.86
N ILE A 195 -1.53 -1.01 15.05
CA ILE A 195 -1.79 -0.77 13.62
C ILE A 195 -2.70 0.46 13.45
N GLU A 196 -3.78 0.56 14.23
CA GLU A 196 -4.67 1.72 14.21
C GLU A 196 -3.90 3.01 14.50
N ARG A 197 -3.10 3.02 15.58
CA ARG A 197 -2.27 4.18 15.94
C ARG A 197 -1.30 4.57 14.82
N ILE A 198 -0.58 3.62 14.24
CA ILE A 198 0.33 3.91 13.12
C ILE A 198 -0.45 4.42 11.91
N GLY A 199 -1.62 3.85 11.62
CA GLY A 199 -2.50 4.31 10.54
C GLY A 199 -2.90 5.78 10.70
N LEU A 200 -3.19 6.21 11.92
CA LEU A 200 -3.51 7.60 12.25
C LEU A 200 -2.26 8.51 12.22
N ASP A 201 -1.19 8.12 12.92
CA ASP A 201 0.05 8.91 13.06
C ASP A 201 0.72 9.18 11.71
N PHE A 202 0.73 8.17 10.82
CA PHE A 202 1.33 8.26 9.49
C PHE A 202 0.32 8.57 8.39
N GLN A 203 -0.97 8.74 8.72
CA GLN A 203 -2.03 9.03 7.75
C GLN A 203 -2.02 8.00 6.60
N ILE A 204 -2.09 6.72 6.92
CA ILE A 204 -2.16 5.62 5.95
C ILE A 204 -3.41 4.79 6.19
N ALA A 205 -4.01 4.31 5.09
CA ALA A 205 -5.08 3.33 5.17
C ALA A 205 -4.49 1.96 5.55
N THR A 206 -5.13 1.32 6.52
CA THR A 206 -4.80 -0.02 7.03
C THR A 206 -6.09 -0.83 7.11
N ARG A 207 -6.03 -2.07 7.62
CA ARG A 207 -7.25 -2.82 7.95
C ARG A 207 -8.13 -2.13 9.00
N LEU A 208 -7.57 -1.20 9.77
CA LEU A 208 -8.23 -0.52 10.90
C LEU A 208 -8.43 0.98 10.69
N THR A 209 -7.96 1.53 9.56
CA THR A 209 -8.09 2.95 9.24
C THR A 209 -8.55 3.13 7.80
N SER A 210 -9.50 4.05 7.58
CA SER A 210 -10.05 4.34 6.27
C SER A 210 -10.13 5.85 6.03
N TRP A 211 -10.01 6.25 4.77
CA TRP A 211 -10.25 7.62 4.36
C TRP A 211 -11.72 7.79 4.01
N VAL A 212 -12.39 8.73 4.68
CA VAL A 212 -13.79 9.05 4.44
C VAL A 212 -13.87 10.49 3.94
N ALA A 213 -14.49 10.67 2.78
CA ALA A 213 -14.86 12.00 2.29
C ALA A 213 -16.22 12.37 2.91
N VAL A 214 -16.26 13.49 3.64
CA VAL A 214 -17.49 14.03 4.22
C VAL A 214 -17.88 15.28 3.44
N SER A 215 -19.10 15.30 2.91
CA SER A 215 -19.72 16.48 2.29
C SER A 215 -20.58 17.20 3.32
N GLU A 216 -20.54 18.54 3.31
CA GLU A 216 -21.45 19.38 4.10
C GLU A 216 -22.84 19.50 3.45
N GLU A 217 -22.94 19.21 2.15
CA GLU A 217 -24.20 19.23 1.40
C GLU A 217 -24.90 17.86 1.46
N PRO A 218 -26.20 17.79 1.85
CA PRO A 218 -26.97 16.56 1.81
C PRO A 218 -27.10 16.05 0.38
N ALA A 219 -26.50 14.90 0.07
CA ALA A 219 -26.63 14.26 -1.24
C ALA A 219 -28.02 13.62 -1.48
N VAL A 220 -28.86 13.57 -0.44
CA VAL A 220 -30.21 12.98 -0.47
C VAL A 220 -31.19 13.90 0.26
N ASP A 221 -32.39 14.03 -0.30
CA ASP A 221 -33.51 14.75 0.32
C ASP A 221 -34.04 13.94 1.52
N PRO A 222 -33.94 14.45 2.76
CA PRO A 222 -34.35 13.72 3.96
C PRO A 222 -35.87 13.52 4.06
N THR A 223 -36.66 14.21 3.23
CA THR A 223 -38.13 14.07 3.18
C THR A 223 -38.59 12.94 2.27
N GLN A 224 -37.70 12.40 1.44
CA GLN A 224 -38.02 11.28 0.57
C GLN A 224 -37.93 9.93 1.30
N PRO A 225 -38.73 8.93 0.91
CA PRO A 225 -38.67 7.60 1.51
C PRO A 225 -37.28 6.98 1.38
N ALA A 226 -36.74 6.45 2.48
CA ALA A 226 -35.48 5.72 2.44
C ALA A 226 -35.60 4.46 1.55
N ARG A 227 -34.68 4.32 0.59
CA ARG A 227 -34.50 3.07 -0.16
C ARG A 227 -33.58 2.15 0.61
N ARG A 228 -34.05 0.95 0.91
CA ARG A 228 -33.19 -0.14 1.41
C ARG A 228 -32.88 -1.08 0.27
N GLU A 229 -31.61 -1.24 -0.03
CA GLU A 229 -31.15 -2.15 -1.06
C GLU A 229 -30.15 -3.14 -0.48
N ARG A 230 -30.24 -4.39 -0.92
CA ARG A 230 -29.27 -5.42 -0.58
C ARG A 230 -28.18 -5.39 -1.66
N ILE A 231 -27.06 -4.76 -1.35
CA ILE A 231 -25.91 -4.76 -2.24
C ILE A 231 -25.25 -6.16 -2.20
N PRO A 232 -25.11 -6.85 -3.35
CA PRO A 232 -24.37 -8.11 -3.40
C PRO A 232 -22.88 -7.86 -3.13
N HIS A 233 -22.24 -8.70 -2.33
CA HIS A 233 -20.79 -8.68 -2.19
C HIS A 233 -20.16 -9.32 -3.43
N ALA A 234 -19.23 -8.60 -4.06
CA ALA A 234 -18.41 -9.17 -5.12
C ALA A 234 -17.50 -10.25 -4.52
N LEU A 235 -17.55 -11.45 -5.10
CA LEU A 235 -16.64 -12.53 -4.75
C LEU A 235 -15.57 -12.65 -5.84
N PRO A 236 -14.32 -13.00 -5.48
CA PRO A 236 -13.31 -13.33 -6.48
C PRO A 236 -13.76 -14.50 -7.35
N ALA A 237 -13.32 -14.50 -8.62
CA ALA A 237 -13.61 -15.57 -9.56
C ALA A 237 -13.16 -16.93 -8.99
N GLY A 238 -14.05 -17.92 -9.01
CA GLY A 238 -13.77 -19.28 -8.52
C GLY A 238 -13.98 -19.48 -7.01
N ILE A 239 -14.39 -18.45 -6.26
CA ILE A 239 -14.61 -18.54 -4.81
C ILE A 239 -16.11 -18.45 -4.47
N SER A 240 -16.59 -19.34 -3.62
CA SER A 240 -17.94 -19.30 -3.05
C SER A 240 -17.98 -18.59 -1.70
N ALA A 241 -19.13 -18.00 -1.35
CA ALA A 241 -19.31 -17.39 -0.03
C ALA A 241 -19.23 -18.42 1.11
N GLU A 242 -19.67 -19.66 0.85
CA GLU A 242 -19.56 -20.78 1.78
C GLU A 242 -18.09 -21.16 2.01
N GLY A 243 -17.27 -21.18 0.96
CA GLY A 243 -15.83 -21.47 1.05
C GLY A 243 -15.06 -20.42 1.86
N LEU A 244 -15.55 -19.19 1.91
CA LEU A 244 -15.03 -18.12 2.77
C LEU A 244 -15.66 -18.09 4.17
N GLY A 245 -16.59 -19.00 4.48
CA GLY A 245 -17.32 -18.99 5.74
C GLY A 245 -18.27 -17.79 5.92
N LEU A 246 -18.53 -17.01 4.87
CA LEU A 246 -19.45 -15.86 4.88
C LEU A 246 -20.93 -16.30 4.90
N ARG A 247 -21.18 -17.57 4.62
CA ARG A 247 -22.49 -18.22 4.72
C ARG A 247 -22.31 -19.55 5.44
N SER A 248 -23.14 -19.81 6.45
CA SER A 248 -23.20 -21.15 7.05
C SER A 248 -23.60 -22.13 5.95
N ALA A 249 -22.76 -23.14 5.69
CA ALA A 249 -23.18 -24.28 4.91
C ALA A 249 -24.42 -24.85 5.61
N THR A 250 -25.58 -24.74 4.97
CA THR A 250 -26.76 -25.50 5.39
C THR A 250 -26.46 -26.96 5.11
N PHE A 251 -25.73 -27.61 6.02
CA PHE A 251 -25.76 -29.06 6.12
C PHE A 251 -27.22 -29.41 6.33
N GLY A 252 -27.85 -30.01 5.32
CA GLY A 252 -29.19 -30.55 5.45
C GLY A 252 -29.21 -31.42 6.70
N HIS A 253 -30.07 -31.07 7.66
CA HIS A 253 -30.27 -31.87 8.86
C HIS A 253 -30.45 -33.34 8.47
N PRO A 254 -29.60 -34.28 8.90
CA PRO A 254 -30.04 -35.66 8.98
C PRO A 254 -31.16 -35.67 10.03
N ARG A 255 -32.37 -35.99 9.58
CA ARG A 255 -33.48 -36.35 10.46
C ARG A 255 -33.11 -37.65 11.16
N ALA A 256 -32.43 -37.58 12.29
CA ALA A 256 -32.50 -38.53 13.40
C ALA A 256 -31.54 -38.08 14.51
N GLY A 257 -32.05 -38.02 15.74
CA GLY A 257 -31.41 -37.35 16.85
C GLY A 257 -30.22 -38.11 17.45
N VAL A 258 -29.15 -37.37 17.71
CA VAL A 258 -28.28 -37.58 18.87
C VAL A 258 -27.95 -36.20 19.43
N ARG A 259 -28.56 -35.84 20.57
CA ARG A 259 -28.18 -34.67 21.36
C ARG A 259 -26.90 -35.02 22.13
N MET A 260 -25.74 -34.62 21.62
CA MET A 260 -24.53 -34.54 22.44
C MET A 260 -24.54 -33.19 23.17
N THR A 261 -24.90 -33.21 24.44
CA THR A 261 -24.73 -32.06 25.35
C THR A 261 -23.26 -31.94 25.74
N MET A 262 -22.50 -31.08 25.06
CA MET A 262 -21.26 -30.54 25.64
C MET A 262 -21.64 -29.49 26.69
N ARG A 263 -21.43 -29.82 27.96
CA ARG A 263 -21.49 -28.86 29.06
C ARG A 263 -20.21 -28.03 29.04
N TYR A 264 -20.27 -26.80 28.55
CA TYR A 264 -19.33 -25.77 28.94
C TYR A 264 -19.86 -25.10 30.21
N SER A 265 -19.17 -25.32 31.32
CA SER A 265 -19.33 -24.54 32.53
C SER A 265 -18.72 -23.16 32.33
N GLY A 266 -19.48 -22.09 32.58
CA GLY A 266 -18.92 -20.76 32.87
C GLY A 266 -19.52 -19.61 32.06
N ALA A 267 -20.39 -18.84 32.74
CA ALA A 267 -20.82 -17.46 32.46
C ALA A 267 -21.55 -17.17 31.12
N SER A 268 -22.88 -17.17 31.18
CA SER A 268 -23.72 -16.43 30.23
C SER A 268 -23.66 -14.94 30.55
N LEU A 269 -22.97 -14.16 29.73
CA LEU A 269 -23.14 -12.71 29.65
C LEU A 269 -24.24 -12.43 28.63
N ALA A 270 -25.41 -12.02 29.13
CA ALA A 270 -26.48 -11.48 28.32
C ALA A 270 -26.05 -10.12 27.75
N LEU A 271 -25.64 -10.07 26.49
CA LEU A 271 -25.50 -8.80 25.77
C LEU A 271 -26.90 -8.31 25.37
N GLY A 272 -27.43 -7.39 26.17
CA GLY A 272 -28.55 -6.55 25.79
C GLY A 272 -28.19 -5.71 24.56
N ARG A 273 -29.12 -5.61 23.62
CA ARG A 273 -29.08 -4.66 22.50
C ARG A 273 -29.15 -3.24 23.07
N SER A 274 -28.00 -2.65 23.39
CA SER A 274 -27.88 -1.21 23.58
C SER A 274 -27.68 -0.57 22.22
N GLY A 275 -28.67 0.21 21.78
CA GLY A 275 -28.52 1.08 20.63
C GLY A 275 -27.43 2.10 20.92
N THR A 276 -26.39 2.14 20.09
CA THR A 276 -25.42 3.22 20.07
C THR A 276 -26.17 4.51 19.74
N THR A 277 -26.32 5.36 20.75
CA THR A 277 -26.93 6.68 20.62
C THR A 277 -25.96 7.62 19.91
N TRP A 278 -26.53 8.57 19.16
CA TRP A 278 -25.82 9.63 18.43
C TRP A 278 -24.80 10.43 19.29
N ALA A 279 -24.91 10.39 20.62
CA ALA A 279 -24.00 11.04 21.56
C ALA A 279 -22.55 10.50 21.52
N ALA A 280 -22.35 9.20 21.22
CA ALA A 280 -21.00 8.61 21.19
C ALA A 280 -20.16 9.08 19.98
N LEU A 281 -20.81 9.53 18.90
CA LEU A 281 -20.16 10.13 17.73
C LEU A 281 -19.75 11.59 17.98
N GLU A 282 -20.43 12.29 18.88
CA GLU A 282 -20.14 13.68 19.23
C GLU A 282 -18.86 13.80 20.08
N GLU A 283 -18.64 12.85 20.99
CA GLU A 283 -17.44 12.77 21.82
C GLU A 283 -16.17 12.40 21.02
N ALA A 284 -16.33 11.73 19.87
CA ALA A 284 -15.22 11.45 18.96
C ALA A 284 -14.80 12.68 18.13
N ARG A 285 -15.73 13.61 17.85
CA ARG A 285 -15.45 14.87 17.12
C ARG A 285 -14.58 15.84 17.93
N SER A 286 -14.67 15.82 19.26
CA SER A 286 -13.91 16.72 20.14
C SER A 286 -12.45 16.30 20.35
N ARG A 287 -12.05 15.11 19.90
CA ARG A 287 -10.67 14.60 19.95
C ARG A 287 -9.88 14.78 18.66
N ILE A 288 -10.46 15.44 17.65
CA ILE A 288 -9.75 15.85 16.45
C ILE A 288 -8.76 16.94 16.86
N LEU A 289 -7.46 16.63 16.79
CA LEU A 289 -6.39 17.60 17.00
C LEU A 289 -6.63 18.83 16.09
N PRO A 290 -6.43 20.05 16.60
CA PRO A 290 -6.60 21.24 15.78
C PRO A 290 -5.68 21.16 14.55
N HIS A 291 -6.25 21.50 13.40
CA HIS A 291 -5.52 21.63 12.15
C HIS A 291 -4.33 22.60 12.35
N PRO A 292 -3.12 22.29 11.86
CA PRO A 292 -2.06 23.28 11.81
C PRO A 292 -2.54 24.50 11.00
N PRO A 293 -2.09 25.72 11.34
CA PRO A 293 -2.53 26.93 10.67
C PRO A 293 -2.26 26.82 9.16
N ARG A 294 -3.27 27.22 8.37
CA ARG A 294 -3.19 27.22 6.91
C ARG A 294 -2.07 28.16 6.47
N VAL A 295 -1.03 27.59 5.86
CA VAL A 295 -0.06 28.35 5.06
C VAL A 295 -0.81 28.98 3.88
N PRO A 296 -0.56 30.26 3.53
CA PRO A 296 -1.15 30.88 2.35
C PRO A 296 -0.90 30.03 1.10
N ARG A 297 -1.97 29.66 0.38
CA ARG A 297 -1.86 28.83 -0.83
C ARG A 297 -1.22 29.64 -1.95
N GLY A 298 -0.02 29.25 -2.37
CA GLY A 298 0.50 29.56 -3.69
C GLY A 298 -0.33 28.86 -4.80
N PRO A 299 -0.06 29.15 -6.08
CA PRO A 299 -0.78 28.56 -7.21
C PRO A 299 -0.78 27.02 -7.14
N ARG A 300 -1.93 26.40 -7.33
CA ARG A 300 -2.08 24.94 -7.29
C ARG A 300 -1.38 24.33 -8.49
N SER A 301 -0.38 23.48 -8.23
CA SER A 301 0.34 22.72 -9.26
C SER A 301 -0.28 21.34 -9.43
N LEU A 302 -0.67 21.00 -10.66
CA LEU A 302 -1.15 19.70 -11.10
C LEU A 302 -0.10 19.03 -12.01
N ALA A 303 -0.16 17.71 -12.12
CA ALA A 303 0.65 16.96 -13.08
C ALA A 303 -0.20 16.57 -14.29
N GLY A 304 0.38 16.66 -15.49
CA GLY A 304 -0.28 16.24 -16.71
C GLY A 304 0.69 15.60 -17.70
N ARG A 305 0.12 14.84 -18.64
CA ARG A 305 0.84 14.21 -19.74
C ARG A 305 0.37 14.76 -21.07
N LEU A 306 1.32 15.12 -21.94
CA LEU A 306 1.01 15.42 -23.33
C LEU A 306 0.75 14.11 -24.08
N VAL A 307 -0.46 13.92 -24.60
CA VAL A 307 -0.90 12.68 -25.27
C VAL A 307 -0.73 12.78 -26.78
N LEU A 308 -1.06 13.94 -27.36
CA LEU A 308 -1.00 14.16 -28.79
C LEU A 308 -0.70 15.62 -29.09
N ARG A 309 0.11 15.84 -30.13
CA ARG A 309 0.26 17.14 -30.77
C ARG A 309 0.22 16.98 -32.29
N GLN A 310 -0.71 17.68 -32.93
CA GLN A 310 -0.80 17.76 -34.39
C GLN A 310 -1.10 19.20 -34.79
N GLY A 311 -0.09 19.92 -35.27
CA GLY A 311 -0.20 21.35 -35.58
C GLY A 311 -0.69 22.16 -34.39
N ARG A 312 -1.89 22.74 -34.51
CA ARG A 312 -2.55 23.57 -33.50
C ARG A 312 -3.39 22.77 -32.51
N GLU A 313 -3.61 21.49 -32.73
CA GLU A 313 -4.32 20.63 -31.78
C GLU A 313 -3.34 19.98 -30.79
N ILE A 314 -3.67 20.10 -29.50
CA ILE A 314 -2.95 19.48 -28.39
C ILE A 314 -3.93 18.67 -27.55
N THR A 315 -3.61 17.44 -27.18
CA THR A 315 -4.37 16.66 -26.20
C THR A 315 -3.52 16.41 -24.97
N ILE A 316 -4.06 16.77 -23.80
CA ILE A 316 -3.40 16.63 -22.50
C ILE A 316 -4.28 15.76 -21.60
N GLU A 317 -3.64 14.91 -20.82
CA GLU A 317 -4.26 14.14 -19.76
C GLU A 317 -3.80 14.72 -18.42
N ILE A 318 -4.75 15.20 -17.60
CA ILE A 318 -4.47 15.82 -16.30
C ILE A 318 -4.90 14.84 -15.22
N ASP A 319 -3.95 14.48 -14.35
CA ASP A 319 -4.19 13.63 -13.20
C ASP A 319 -4.72 14.47 -12.03
N ALA A 320 -6.02 14.44 -11.83
CA ALA A 320 -6.69 15.17 -10.76
C ALA A 320 -6.70 14.33 -9.48
N ASN A 321 -5.58 14.28 -8.76
CA ASN A 321 -5.47 13.54 -7.50
C ASN A 321 -6.28 14.16 -6.34
N GLN A 322 -6.93 15.31 -6.57
CA GLN A 322 -7.82 15.99 -5.63
C GLN A 322 -9.02 16.58 -6.38
N PRO A 323 -10.21 16.66 -5.74
CA PRO A 323 -11.34 17.37 -6.31
C PRO A 323 -10.97 18.85 -6.50
N PHE A 324 -11.14 19.35 -7.72
CA PHE A 324 -11.00 20.76 -8.01
C PHE A 324 -12.08 21.19 -8.99
N GLU A 325 -12.46 22.45 -8.92
CA GLU A 325 -13.53 23.00 -9.76
C GLU A 325 -12.96 23.31 -11.15
N TRP A 326 -13.40 22.55 -12.15
CA TRP A 326 -13.00 22.73 -13.53
C TRP A 326 -14.00 23.62 -14.26
N ASP A 327 -13.81 24.92 -14.11
CA ASP A 327 -14.54 25.97 -14.84
C ASP A 327 -13.55 26.95 -15.52
N PRO A 328 -12.81 26.50 -16.55
CA PRO A 328 -11.79 27.27 -17.23
C PRO A 328 -12.41 28.42 -18.05
N VAL A 329 -11.97 29.65 -17.77
CA VAL A 329 -12.31 30.86 -18.55
C VAL A 329 -11.20 31.31 -19.48
N ALA A 330 -9.94 30.94 -19.17
CA ALA A 330 -8.80 31.18 -20.05
C ALA A 330 -7.78 30.05 -19.92
N VAL A 331 -7.10 29.74 -21.01
CA VAL A 331 -6.06 28.71 -21.07
C VAL A 331 -4.86 29.23 -21.84
N GLU A 332 -3.67 29.08 -21.25
CA GLU A 332 -2.38 29.44 -21.84
C GLU A 332 -1.45 28.23 -21.81
N VAL A 333 -0.81 27.93 -22.94
CA VAL A 333 0.20 26.88 -23.07
C VAL A 333 1.58 27.54 -23.09
N THR A 334 2.51 27.04 -22.27
CA THR A 334 3.87 27.56 -22.16
C THR A 334 4.90 26.51 -22.61
N TRP A 335 5.89 26.95 -23.39
CA TRP A 335 7.01 26.15 -23.86
C TRP A 335 8.28 26.34 -23.03
N PRO A 336 9.25 25.43 -23.11
CA PRO A 336 10.54 25.55 -22.41
C PRO A 336 11.31 26.83 -22.71
N ASP A 337 11.12 27.41 -23.90
CA ASP A 337 11.72 28.68 -24.33
C ASP A 337 10.96 29.92 -23.83
N SER A 338 9.99 29.72 -22.93
CA SER A 338 9.08 30.75 -22.40
C SER A 338 8.07 31.32 -23.41
N THR A 339 7.95 30.74 -24.61
CA THR A 339 6.86 31.07 -25.52
C THR A 339 5.52 30.73 -24.88
N LYS A 340 4.53 31.61 -25.01
CA LYS A 340 3.19 31.46 -24.46
C LYS A 340 2.14 31.64 -25.56
N LEU A 341 1.19 30.72 -25.65
CA LEU A 341 0.08 30.81 -26.59
C LEU A 341 -1.24 30.52 -25.88
N GLU A 342 -2.22 31.38 -26.14
CA GLU A 342 -3.60 31.12 -25.73
C GLU A 342 -4.17 29.91 -26.48
N ALA A 343 -5.05 29.17 -25.80
CA ALA A 343 -5.72 28.01 -26.35
C ALA A 343 -7.20 27.98 -25.98
N GLU A 344 -8.00 27.33 -26.82
CA GLU A 344 -9.42 27.08 -26.56
C GLU A 344 -9.67 25.59 -26.30
N ILE A 345 -10.53 25.30 -25.33
CA ILE A 345 -10.90 23.92 -24.99
C ILE A 345 -11.99 23.43 -25.94
N ALA A 346 -11.73 22.31 -26.61
CA ALA A 346 -12.73 21.59 -27.38
C ALA A 346 -13.63 20.76 -26.46
N TRP A 347 -14.69 21.38 -25.93
CA TRP A 347 -15.60 20.80 -24.94
C TRP A 347 -16.25 19.49 -25.38
N GLU A 348 -16.71 19.41 -26.63
CA GLU A 348 -17.35 18.25 -27.26
C GLU A 348 -16.46 16.99 -27.28
N ARG A 349 -15.15 17.15 -27.05
CA ARG A 349 -14.12 16.09 -27.18
C ARG A 349 -13.29 15.90 -25.90
N SER A 350 -13.72 16.49 -24.79
CA SER A 350 -13.02 16.44 -23.51
C SER A 350 -13.83 15.65 -22.47
N THR A 351 -13.16 14.89 -21.57
CA THR A 351 -13.83 14.06 -20.55
C THR A 351 -13.88 14.74 -19.18
N ARG A 352 -14.97 14.53 -18.42
CA ARG A 352 -15.10 14.92 -17.00
C ARG A 352 -15.07 13.67 -16.11
N GLN A 353 -13.88 13.18 -15.76
CA GLN A 353 -13.65 12.07 -14.81
C GLN A 353 -12.42 12.38 -13.94
N GLN A 354 -12.02 11.46 -13.03
CA GLN A 354 -10.82 11.60 -12.19
C GLN A 354 -9.52 11.83 -13.01
N VAL A 355 -9.55 11.45 -14.28
CA VAL A 355 -8.58 11.82 -15.30
C VAL A 355 -9.28 12.74 -16.29
N ILE A 356 -8.82 13.98 -16.39
CA ILE A 356 -9.39 14.97 -17.30
C ILE A 356 -8.57 14.93 -18.59
N ARG A 357 -9.16 14.41 -19.67
CA ARG A 357 -8.57 14.54 -21.01
C ARG A 357 -9.07 15.84 -21.63
N VAL A 358 -8.16 16.79 -21.79
CA VAL A 358 -8.45 18.11 -22.35
C VAL A 358 -7.85 18.17 -23.75
N ARG A 359 -8.69 18.48 -24.75
CA ARG A 359 -8.21 18.84 -26.08
C ARG A 359 -8.23 20.35 -26.26
N LEU A 360 -7.11 20.89 -26.69
CA LEU A 360 -6.84 22.31 -26.84
C LEU A 360 -6.56 22.64 -28.30
N SER A 361 -7.08 23.78 -28.75
CA SER A 361 -6.75 24.39 -30.04
C SER A 361 -5.96 25.68 -29.79
N LEU A 362 -4.70 25.72 -30.22
CA LEU A 362 -3.84 26.90 -30.08
C LEU A 362 -4.32 28.03 -31.00
N LYS A 363 -4.23 29.29 -30.53
CA LYS A 363 -4.55 30.49 -31.33
C LYS A 363 -3.55 30.81 -32.43
N ALA A 364 -2.34 30.24 -32.37
CA ALA A 364 -1.33 30.30 -33.43
C ALA A 364 -0.47 29.02 -33.45
N ASP A 365 0.37 28.85 -34.46
CA ASP A 365 1.34 27.76 -34.49
C ASP A 365 2.42 27.98 -33.41
N GLY A 366 2.66 26.96 -32.59
CA GLY A 366 3.68 27.00 -31.53
C GLY A 366 5.02 26.35 -31.92
N PRO A 367 6.09 26.55 -31.13
CA PRO A 367 7.42 25.96 -31.37
C PRO A 367 7.38 24.45 -31.56
N LEU A 368 8.24 23.85 -32.39
CA LEU A 368 8.23 22.39 -32.67
C LEU A 368 8.41 21.51 -31.41
N LEU A 369 9.08 22.03 -30.38
CA LEU A 369 9.27 21.35 -29.09
C LEU A 369 7.96 21.17 -28.33
N ALA A 370 7.84 20.11 -27.53
CA ALA A 370 6.69 19.89 -26.67
C ALA A 370 6.54 21.02 -25.62
N PRO A 371 5.31 21.47 -25.33
CA PRO A 371 5.07 22.41 -24.24
C PRO A 371 5.42 21.77 -22.90
N SER A 372 5.93 22.59 -21.97
CA SER A 372 6.31 22.15 -20.62
C SER A 372 5.24 22.41 -19.58
N GLN A 373 4.32 23.35 -19.84
CA GLN A 373 3.34 23.79 -18.87
C GLN A 373 2.04 24.24 -19.53
N LEU A 374 0.93 24.04 -18.82
CA LEU A 374 -0.38 24.59 -19.13
C LEU A 374 -0.86 25.42 -17.94
N SER A 375 -1.32 26.64 -18.17
CA SER A 375 -1.94 27.49 -17.18
C SER A 375 -3.42 27.67 -17.50
N VAL A 376 -4.28 27.43 -16.52
CA VAL A 376 -5.73 27.50 -16.65
C VAL A 376 -6.27 28.47 -15.62
N THR A 377 -6.90 29.54 -16.07
CA THR A 377 -7.61 30.48 -15.21
C THR A 377 -9.05 30.02 -15.05
N THR A 378 -9.50 29.86 -13.80
CA THR A 378 -10.88 29.47 -13.50
C THR A 378 -11.80 30.69 -13.39
N GLY A 379 -13.12 30.49 -13.49
CA GLY A 379 -14.13 31.56 -13.32
C GLY A 379 -14.05 32.29 -11.97
N LYS A 380 -13.39 31.70 -10.96
CA LYS A 380 -13.13 32.31 -9.64
C LYS A 380 -11.80 33.07 -9.56
N GLY A 381 -11.07 33.19 -10.66
CA GLY A 381 -9.78 33.90 -10.74
C GLY A 381 -8.58 33.08 -10.23
N GLU A 382 -8.74 31.78 -9.94
CA GLU A 382 -7.65 30.91 -9.56
C GLU A 382 -6.85 30.48 -10.81
N VAL A 383 -5.52 30.53 -10.74
CA VAL A 383 -4.64 30.00 -11.80
C VAL A 383 -4.15 28.62 -11.40
N LEU A 384 -4.59 27.62 -12.14
CA LEU A 384 -4.11 26.24 -12.06
C LEU A 384 -2.94 26.06 -13.01
N THR A 385 -1.82 25.56 -12.50
CA THR A 385 -0.64 25.28 -13.31
C THR A 385 -0.46 23.78 -13.45
N VAL A 386 -0.44 23.26 -14.68
CA VAL A 386 -0.21 21.85 -14.97
C VAL A 386 1.18 21.69 -15.58
N SER A 387 2.06 20.96 -14.91
CA SER A 387 3.37 20.59 -15.46
C SER A 387 3.21 19.40 -16.41
N LEU A 388 3.69 19.53 -17.65
CA LEU A 388 3.51 18.54 -18.70
C LEU A 388 4.76 17.66 -18.87
N ARG A 389 4.55 16.35 -18.93
CA ARG A 389 5.58 15.38 -19.33
C ARG A 389 5.27 14.83 -20.74
N ASP A 390 6.30 14.71 -21.57
CA ASP A 390 6.20 14.13 -22.90
C ASP A 390 6.04 12.60 -22.81
N ALA A 391 5.03 12.05 -23.48
CA ALA A 391 4.76 10.61 -23.52
C ALA A 391 5.82 9.81 -24.29
N GLY A 392 6.69 10.47 -25.07
CA GLY A 392 7.71 9.84 -25.92
C GLY A 392 9.08 9.56 -25.28
N ARG A 393 9.29 9.88 -23.99
CA ARG A 393 10.51 9.51 -23.24
C ARG A 393 10.14 8.74 -21.98
N GLY A 394 9.93 7.43 -22.15
CA GLY A 394 9.85 6.44 -21.07
C GLY A 394 10.96 5.42 -21.24
#